data_AF-A0A6B0HFP9-F1
#
_entry.id   AF-A0A6B0HFP9-F1
#
_cell.length_a   1.000
_cell.length_b   1.000
_cell.length_c   1.000
_cell.angle_alpha   90.00
_cell.angle_beta   90.00
_cell.angle_gamma   90.00
#
_symmetry.space_group_name_H-M   'P 1'
#
loop_
_entity.id
_entity.type
_entity.pdbx_description
1 polymer ?
#
loop_
_entity_poly.entity_id
_entity_poly.type
_entity_poly.pdbx_seq_one_letter_code
_entity_poly.pdbx_strand_id
1 'polypeptide(L)' 'MLELALLFFVIAIVAGALGATGVAGLTMSIAKWLVLLFLALAVVSLLL' A
#
# COMPACT_ATOMS: atom_id res chain seq x y z
N MET A 1 -14.60 20.16 4.60
CA MET A 1 -14.34 19.01 3.69
C MET A 1 -13.35 19.39 2.57
N LEU A 2 -13.59 20.50 1.86
CA LEU A 2 -12.69 21.00 0.81
C LEU A 2 -11.25 21.31 1.29
N GLU A 3 -11.11 21.82 2.52
CA GLU A 3 -9.79 22.10 3.12
C GLU A 3 -8.88 20.88 3.19
N LEU A 4 -9.41 19.72 3.62
CA LEU A 4 -8.66 18.46 3.68
C LEU A 4 -8.30 17.96 2.28
N ALA A 5 -9.22 18.07 1.32
CA ALA A 5 -8.96 17.67 -0.06
C ALA A 5 -7.82 18.49 -0.69
N LEU A 6 -7.81 19.80 -0.45
CA LEU A 6 -6.75 20.69 -0.90
C LEU A 6 -5.42 20.37 -0.21
N LEU A 7 -5.45 20.08 1.09
CA LEU A 7 -4.27 19.67 1.85
C LEU A 7 -3.66 18.38 1.29
N PHE A 8 -4.46 17.34 1.04
CA PHE A 8 -3.99 16.09 0.45
C PHE A 8 -3.44 16.28 -0.96
N PHE A 9 -4.04 17.16 -1.76
CA PHE A 9 -3.56 17.51 -3.10
C PHE A 9 -2.15 18.14 -3.06
N VAL A 10 -1.93 19.09 -2.15
CA VAL A 10 -0.60 19.72 -1.98
C VAL A 10 0.42 18.69 -1.50
N ILE A 11 0.07 17.85 -0.54
CA ILE A 11 0.97 16.78 -0.05
C ILE A 11 1.34 15.82 -1.18
N ALA A 12 0.39 15.43 -2.03
CA ALA A 12 0.65 14.55 -3.17
C ALA A 12 1.64 15.16 -4.17
N ILE A 13 1.50 16.45 -4.48
CA ILE A 13 2.43 17.16 -5.36
C ILE A 13 3.83 17.21 -4.73
N VAL A 14 3.94 17.59 -3.46
CA VAL A 14 5.22 17.67 -2.76
C VAL A 14 5.89 16.29 -2.69
N ALA A 15 5.15 15.25 -2.34
CA ALA A 15 5.65 13.88 -2.27
C ALA A 15 6.14 13.40 -3.66
N GLY A 16 5.38 13.67 -4.72
CA GLY A 16 5.78 13.36 -6.09
C GLY A 16 7.04 14.10 -6.53
N ALA A 17 7.14 15.40 -6.22
CA ALA A 17 8.31 16.24 -6.53
C ALA A 17 9.58 15.81 -5.78
N LEU A 18 9.44 15.34 -4.53
CA LEU A 18 10.53 14.79 -3.73
C LEU A 18 10.91 13.35 -4.11
N GLY A 19 10.27 12.77 -5.15
CA GLY A 19 10.59 11.44 -5.66
C GLY A 19 10.00 10.29 -4.84
N ALA A 20 8.97 10.52 -4.03
CA ALA A 20 8.24 9.48 -3.28
C ALA A 20 7.34 8.60 -4.17
N THR A 21 7.80 8.25 -5.37
CA THR A 21 7.08 7.41 -6.35
C THR A 21 7.26 5.92 -6.07
N GLY A 22 8.36 5.54 -5.40
CA GLY A 22 8.66 4.15 -5.04
C GLY A 22 7.81 3.59 -3.90
N VAL A 23 7.08 4.43 -3.15
CA VAL A 23 6.28 4.00 -1.99
C VAL A 23 5.16 3.06 -2.42
N ALA A 24 4.53 3.32 -3.56
CA ALA A 24 3.52 2.44 -4.17
C ALA A 24 4.11 1.09 -4.62
N GLY A 25 5.33 1.08 -5.15
CA GLY A 25 6.04 -0.15 -5.52
C GLY A 25 6.45 -0.99 -4.29
N LEU A 26 6.93 -0.32 -3.24
CA LEU A 26 7.34 -0.96 -1.99
C LEU A 26 6.14 -1.55 -1.23
N THR A 27 5.03 -0.80 -1.11
CA THR A 27 3.81 -1.33 -0.49
C THR A 27 3.24 -2.51 -1.28
N MET A 28 3.23 -2.46 -2.61
CA MET A 28 2.74 -3.58 -3.44
C MET A 28 3.60 -4.84 -3.33
N SER A 29 4.92 -4.68 -3.22
CA SER A 29 5.81 -5.83 -3.06
C SER A 29 5.67 -6.49 -1.69
N ILE A 30 5.41 -5.73 -0.62
CA ILE A 30 5.11 -6.31 0.70
C ILE A 30 3.71 -6.96 0.72
N ALA A 31 2.71 -6.28 0.16
CA ALA A 31 1.33 -6.78 0.13
C ALA A 31 1.22 -8.14 -0.56
N LYS A 32 1.96 -8.38 -1.66
CA LYS A 32 1.93 -9.67 -2.36
C LYS A 32 2.34 -10.83 -1.46
N TRP A 33 3.38 -10.63 -0.63
CA TRP A 33 3.92 -11.67 0.24
C TRP A 33 2.96 -11.96 1.39
N LEU A 34 2.34 -10.91 1.94
CA LEU A 34 1.31 -11.07 2.96
C LEU A 34 0.12 -11.88 2.44
N VAL A 35 -0.38 -11.58 1.24
CA VAL A 35 -1.48 -12.32 0.62
C VAL A 35 -1.10 -13.79 0.38
N LEU A 36 0.10 -14.05 -0.14
CA LEU A 36 0.62 -15.40 -0.34
C LEU A 36 0.69 -16.20 0.97
N LEU A 37 1.21 -15.57 2.02
CA LEU A 37 1.32 -16.19 3.34
C LEU A 37 -0.07 -16.51 3.89
N PHE A 38 -1.01 -15.57 3.79
CA PHE A 38 -2.37 -15.75 4.26
C PHE A 38 -3.08 -16.87 3.51
N LEU A 39 -2.88 -16.97 2.20
CA LEU A 39 -3.43 -18.04 1.38
C LEU A 39 -2.85 -19.41 1.76
N ALA A 40 -1.54 -19.50 1.98
CA ALA A 40 -0.91 -20.73 2.45
C ALA A 40 -1.46 -21.16 3.82
N LEU A 41 -1.58 -20.23 4.76
CA LEU A 41 -2.16 -20.48 6.07
C LEU A 41 -3.65 -20.89 5.98
N ALA A 42 -4.42 -20.29 5.08
CA ALA A 42 -5.81 -20.67 4.85
C ALA A 42 -5.93 -22.12 4.37
N VAL A 43 -5.05 -22.56 3.45
CA VAL A 43 -5.02 -23.96 3.01
C VAL A 43 -4.65 -24.89 4.16
N VAL A 44 -3.61 -24.56 4.93
CA VAL A 44 -3.21 -25.35 6.11
C VAL A 44 -4.36 -25.44 7.12
N SER A 45 -5.05 -24.34 7.39
CA SER A 45 -6.17 -24.30 8.33
C SER A 45 -7.43 -25.02 7.86
N LEU A 46 -7.59 -25.26 6.55
CA LEU A 46 -8.71 -26.06 6.02
C LEU A 46 -8.38 -27.56 6.01
N LEU A 47 -7.09 -27.92 6.01
CA LEU A 47 -6.63 -29.30 5.94
C LEU A 47 -6.27 -29.89 7.31
N LEU A 48 -5.87 -29.05 8.27
CA LEU A 48 -5.68 -29.40 9.68
C LEU A 48 -6.99 -29.22 10.47
#